data_AF-A0A973TME7-F1
#
_entry.id   AF-A0A973TME7-F1
#
_cell.length_a   1.000
_cell.length_b   1.000
_cell.length_c   1.000
_cell.angle_alpha   90.00
_cell.angle_beta   90.00
_cell.angle_gamma   90.00
#
_symmetry.space_group_name_H-M   'P 1'
#
loop_
_entity.id
_entity.type
_entity.pdbx_description
1 polymer ?
#
loop_
_entity_poly.entity_id
_entity_poly.type
_entity_poly.pdbx_seq_one_letter_code
_entity_poly.pdbx_strand_id
1 'polypeptide(L)'
;AGVRIYEYGPRMLHSKALLVDDAVVSIGSANFDYRSFRLNFEVALVFHDARLAGELERVIEGDLAHSPRVRPDRPRPLWTVRLPEAIARLLSPLL
;
A
#
# COMPACT_ATOMS: atom_id res chain seq x y z
N ALA A 1 13.19 -8.43 9.75
CA ALA A 1 12.61 -7.41 10.65
C ALA A 1 13.05 -6.03 10.13
N GLY A 2 12.16 -5.02 10.09
CA GLY A 2 12.49 -3.70 9.50
C GLY A 2 11.34 -3.00 8.77
N VAL A 3 10.18 -3.63 8.63
CA VAL A 3 9.03 -3.05 7.93
C VAL A 3 8.42 -1.89 8.73
N ARG A 4 8.15 -0.79 8.04
CA ARG A 4 7.44 0.37 8.56
C ARG A 4 6.15 0.54 7.76
N ILE A 5 5.04 0.70 8.45
CA ILE A 5 3.72 0.88 7.84
C ILE A 5 3.24 2.27 8.20
N TYR A 6 2.68 2.97 7.22
CA TYR A 6 2.17 4.32 7.34
C TYR A 6 0.75 4.37 6.76
N GLU A 7 -0.13 5.17 7.35
CA GLU A 7 -1.54 5.29 6.94
C GLU A 7 -1.76 6.70 6.39
N TYR A 8 -1.97 6.83 5.08
CA TYR A 8 -2.21 8.12 4.43
C TYR A 8 -3.62 8.63 4.74
N GLY A 9 -3.73 9.87 5.21
CA GLY A 9 -4.98 10.49 5.67
C GLY A 9 -5.56 11.64 4.81
N PRO A 10 -4.76 12.52 4.18
CA PRO A 10 -5.29 13.76 3.61
C PRO A 10 -6.35 13.59 2.50
N ARG A 11 -6.20 12.57 1.64
CA ARG A 11 -7.04 12.31 0.46
C ARG A 11 -7.08 10.81 0.16
N MET A 12 -7.88 10.39 -0.82
CA MET A 12 -7.85 9.00 -1.31
C MET A 12 -6.52 8.71 -2.02
N LEU A 13 -5.71 7.79 -1.47
CA LEU A 13 -4.51 7.27 -2.12
C LEU A 13 -4.90 6.04 -2.97
N HIS A 14 -4.85 6.19 -4.30
CA HIS A 14 -5.21 5.11 -5.23
C HIS A 14 -4.05 4.69 -6.14
N SER A 15 -2.85 5.20 -5.90
CA SER A 15 -1.65 4.74 -6.58
C SER A 15 -1.29 3.32 -6.15
N LYS A 16 -0.86 2.49 -7.10
CA LYS A 16 -0.15 1.24 -6.83
C LYS A 16 1.20 1.37 -7.48
N ALA A 17 2.19 1.63 -6.65
CA ALA A 17 3.55 1.85 -7.09
C ALA A 17 4.53 1.08 -6.18
N LEU A 18 5.62 0.64 -6.77
CA LEU A 18 6.75 0.04 -6.09
C LEU A 18 8.02 0.77 -6.52
N LEU A 19 8.85 1.09 -5.54
CA LEU A 19 10.21 1.54 -5.73
C LEU A 19 11.13 0.52 -5.04
N VAL A 20 12.13 0.02 -5.76
CA VAL A 20 13.19 -0.83 -5.19
C VAL A 20 14.53 -0.16 -5.45
N ASP A 21 15.21 0.15 -4.35
CA ASP A 21 16.44 0.92 -4.32
C ASP A 21 16.30 2.20 -5.18
N ASP A 22 17.37 2.61 -5.86
CA ASP A 22 17.41 3.83 -6.68
C ASP A 22 17.26 3.52 -8.18
N ALA A 23 16.64 2.39 -8.55
CA ALA A 23 16.71 1.88 -9.93
C ALA A 23 15.40 1.33 -10.48
N VAL A 24 14.62 0.58 -9.70
CA VAL A 24 13.44 -0.14 -10.22
C VAL A 24 12.16 0.55 -9.79
N VAL A 25 11.33 0.89 -10.78
CA VAL A 25 10.01 1.47 -10.60
C VAL A 25 8.96 0.55 -11.20
N SER A 26 7.90 0.26 -10.47
CA SER A 26 6.70 -0.36 -11.01
C SER A 26 5.49 0.49 -10.70
N ILE A 27 4.64 0.75 -11.70
CA ILE A 27 3.37 1.47 -11.54
C ILE A 27 2.31 0.73 -12.35
N GLY A 28 1.13 0.52 -11.75
CA GLY A 28 0.09 -0.26 -12.43
C GLY A 28 -1.27 -0.24 -11.75
N SER A 29 -2.14 -1.11 -12.25
CA SER A 29 -3.48 -1.34 -11.69
C SER A 29 -3.49 -2.35 -10.54
N ALA A 30 -2.48 -3.24 -10.48
CA ALA A 30 -2.40 -4.31 -9.49
C ALA A 30 -2.22 -3.78 -8.06
N ASN A 31 -3.14 -4.13 -7.17
CA ASN A 31 -2.93 -4.02 -5.74
C ASN A 31 -1.91 -5.07 -5.25
N PHE A 32 -1.30 -4.81 -4.09
CA PHE A 32 -0.39 -5.77 -3.43
C PHE A 32 -1.17 -6.81 -2.62
N ASP A 33 -2.06 -7.54 -3.30
CA ASP A 33 -2.88 -8.60 -2.71
C ASP A 33 -2.94 -9.85 -3.60
N TYR A 34 -3.44 -10.95 -3.03
CA TYR A 34 -3.49 -12.24 -3.71
C TYR A 34 -4.37 -12.20 -4.98
N ARG A 35 -5.45 -11.43 -4.97
CA ARG A 35 -6.42 -11.41 -6.08
C ARG A 35 -5.85 -10.68 -7.29
N SER A 36 -5.27 -9.50 -7.09
CA SER A 36 -4.59 -8.76 -8.16
C SER A 36 -3.43 -9.58 -8.76
N PHE A 37 -2.72 -10.38 -7.96
CA PHE A 37 -1.62 -11.19 -8.48
C PHE A 37 -2.01 -12.52 -9.14
N ARG A 38 -3.23 -13.03 -8.93
CA ARG A 38 -3.61 -14.38 -9.39
C ARG A 38 -4.87 -14.45 -10.24
N LEU A 39 -5.83 -13.57 -9.99
CA LEU A 39 -7.18 -13.70 -10.50
C LEU A 39 -7.55 -12.56 -11.44
N ASN A 40 -7.14 -11.33 -11.12
CA ASN A 40 -7.48 -10.17 -11.94
C ASN A 40 -6.57 -10.06 -13.16
N PHE A 41 -7.11 -9.46 -14.22
CA PHE A 41 -6.30 -8.97 -15.33
C PHE A 41 -5.77 -7.59 -14.97
N GLU A 42 -4.49 -7.53 -14.60
CA GLU A 42 -3.82 -6.30 -14.22
C GLU A 42 -2.78 -5.90 -15.27
N VAL A 43 -2.44 -4.61 -15.32
CA VAL A 43 -1.33 -4.09 -16.10
C VAL A 43 -0.35 -3.39 -15.15
N ALA A 44 0.95 -3.64 -15.34
CA ALA A 44 2.02 -2.95 -14.65
C ALA A 44 3.11 -2.58 -15.65
N LEU A 45 3.61 -1.35 -15.55
CA LEU A 45 4.78 -0.88 -16.26
C LEU A 45 5.96 -0.93 -15.31
N VAL A 46 7.01 -1.64 -15.72
CA VAL A 46 8.24 -1.77 -14.93
C VAL A 46 9.38 -1.09 -15.67
N PHE A 47 10.04 -0.17 -14.99
CA PHE A 47 11.16 0.60 -15.49
C PHE A 47 12.40 0.29 -14.65
N HIS A 48 13.56 0.25 -15.32
CA HIS A 48 14.86 0.25 -14.66
C HIS A 48 15.58 1.55 -15.05
N ASP A 49 15.26 2.63 -14.34
CA ASP A 49 15.69 4.00 -14.65
C ASP A 49 15.84 4.81 -13.35
N ALA A 50 17.06 5.27 -13.08
CA ALA A 50 17.39 5.96 -11.83
C ALA A 50 16.72 7.35 -11.72
N ARG A 51 16.43 8.00 -12.85
CA ARG A 51 15.74 9.29 -12.85
C ARG A 51 14.27 9.08 -12.46
N LEU A 52 13.60 8.10 -13.06
CA LEU A 52 12.22 7.75 -12.70
C LEU A 52 12.13 7.26 -11.25
N ALA A 53 13.12 6.49 -10.79
CA ALA A 53 13.23 6.07 -9.39
C ALA A 53 13.23 7.27 -8.43
N GLY A 54 14.11 8.24 -8.66
CA GLY A 54 14.16 9.45 -7.83
C GLY A 54 12.92 10.36 -7.96
N GLU A 55 12.22 10.34 -9.10
CA GLU A 55 10.93 11.04 -9.24
C GLU A 55 9.84 10.37 -8.38
N LEU A 56 9.74 9.04 -8.40
CA LEU A 56 8.80 8.29 -7.57
C LEU A 56 9.13 8.38 -6.08
N GLU A 57 10.41 8.33 -5.72
CA GLU A 57 10.87 8.48 -4.33
C GLU A 57 10.34 9.77 -3.71
N ARG A 58 10.52 10.91 -4.39
CA ARG A 58 10.03 12.22 -3.91
C ARG A 58 8.51 12.24 -3.69
N VAL A 59 7.75 11.55 -4.54
CA VAL A 59 6.30 11.41 -4.38
C VAL A 59 5.98 10.60 -3.13
N ILE A 60 6.63 9.45 -2.96
CA ILE A 60 6.45 8.58 -1.78
C ILE A 60 6.84 9.33 -0.50
N GLU A 61 7.97 10.01 -0.46
CA GLU A 61 8.42 10.79 0.71
C GLU A 61 7.44 11.92 1.05
N GLY A 62 6.93 12.62 0.03
CA GLY A 62 5.91 13.65 0.20
C GLY A 62 4.61 13.09 0.81
N ASP A 63 4.17 11.92 0.38
CA ASP A 63 3.01 11.25 0.96
C ASP A 63 3.28 10.73 2.38
N LEU A 64 4.48 10.18 2.63
CA LEU A 64 4.90 9.71 3.95
C LEU A 64 4.98 10.84 4.98
N ALA A 65 5.38 12.05 4.58
CA ALA A 65 5.41 13.22 5.47
C ALA A 65 4.04 13.55 6.07
N HIS A 66 2.95 13.14 5.40
CA HIS A 66 1.57 13.34 5.84
C HIS A 66 0.90 12.05 6.36
N SER A 67 1.67 10.98 6.53
CA SER A 67 1.15 9.68 6.92
C SER A 67 1.66 9.30 8.31
N PRO A 68 0.81 9.23 9.35
CA PRO A 68 1.23 8.70 10.64
C PRO A 68 1.70 7.24 10.52
N ARG A 69 2.76 6.92 11.25
CA ARG A 69 3.27 5.54 11.35
C ARG A 69 2.27 4.68 12.13
N VAL A 70 1.87 3.55 11.55
CA VAL A 70 1.05 2.54 12.22
C VAL A 70 1.90 1.85 13.27
N ARG A 71 1.43 1.89 14.52
CA ARG A 71 2.10 1.26 15.66
C ARG A 71 1.31 0.04 16.15
N PRO A 72 1.98 -1.05 16.56
CA PRO A 72 1.31 -2.26 17.03
C PRO A 72 0.46 -2.04 18.29
N ASP A 73 0.83 -1.06 19.12
CA ASP A 73 0.18 -0.68 20.38
C ASP A 73 -1.02 0.27 20.18
N ARG A 74 -1.44 0.54 18.93
CA ARG A 74 -2.65 1.32 18.64
C ARG A 74 -3.86 0.74 19.39
N PRO A 75 -4.68 1.57 20.07
CA PRO A 75 -5.91 1.09 20.68
C PRO A 75 -6.85 0.53 19.60
N ARG A 76 -7.38 -0.67 19.83
CA ARG A 76 -8.30 -1.37 18.94
C ARG A 76 -9.59 -1.70 19.70
N PRO A 77 -10.54 -0.75 19.81
CA PRO A 77 -11.78 -0.96 20.52
C PRO A 77 -12.57 -2.13 19.92
N LEU A 78 -13.27 -2.88 20.79
CA LEU A 78 -14.00 -4.07 20.39
C LEU A 78 -15.04 -3.77 19.30
N TRP A 79 -15.84 -2.73 19.53
CA TRP A 79 -17.02 -2.43 18.71
C TRP A 79 -16.70 -1.69 17.42
N THR A 80 -15.70 -0.81 17.41
CA THR A 80 -15.41 0.05 16.24
C THR A 80 -14.33 -0.53 15.31
N VAL A 81 -13.48 -1.43 15.82
CA VAL A 81 -12.37 -1.99 15.02
C VAL A 81 -12.46 -3.51 14.98
N ARG A 82 -12.40 -4.18 16.14
CA ARG A 82 -12.15 -5.63 16.17
C ARG A 82 -13.32 -6.46 15.63
N LEU A 83 -14.55 -6.14 16.02
CA LEU A 83 -15.74 -6.90 15.60
C LEU A 83 -16.06 -6.68 14.11
N PRO A 84 -16.10 -5.44 13.57
CA PRO A 84 -16.29 -5.23 12.13
C PRO A 84 -15.21 -5.92 11.29
N GLU A 85 -13.94 -5.86 11.70
CA GLU A 85 -12.83 -6.52 11.01
C GLU A 85 -12.96 -8.05 11.04
N ALA A 86 -13.38 -8.62 12.18
CA ALA A 86 -13.62 -10.06 12.29
C ALA A 86 -14.74 -10.53 11.33
N ILE A 87 -15.83 -9.76 11.22
CA ILE A 87 -16.92 -10.04 10.29
C ILE A 87 -16.43 -9.90 8.84
N ALA A 88 -15.72 -8.82 8.52
CA ALA A 88 -15.15 -8.61 7.19
C ALA A 88 -14.20 -9.75 6.78
N ARG A 89 -13.42 -10.30 7.72
CA ARG A 89 -12.54 -11.46 7.47
C ARG A 89 -13.31 -12.72 7.08
N LEU A 90 -14.51 -12.95 7.61
CA LEU A 90 -15.35 -14.09 7.19
C LEU A 90 -15.79 -13.96 5.72
N LEU A 91 -15.94 -12.73 5.23
CA LEU A 91 -16.30 -12.42 3.85
C LEU A 91 -15.08 -12.22 2.94
N SER A 92 -13.85 -12.25 3.47
CA SER A 92 -12.62 -12.05 2.70
C SER A 92 -12.41 -13.01 1.53
N PRO A 93 -12.93 -14.25 1.50
CA PRO A 93 -12.84 -15.10 0.30
C PRO A 93 -13.73 -14.61 -0.87
N LEU A 94 -14.72 -13.76 -0.60
CA LEU A 94 -15.66 -13.22 -1.60
C LEU A 94 -15.18 -11.86 -2.13
N LEU A 95 -14.54 -11.05 -1.30
CA LEU A 95 -13.91 -9.76 -1.63
C LEU A 95 -12.58 -9.93 -2.34
#